data_AF-A0A3D5N5C3-F1
#
_entry.id   AF-A0A3D5N5C3-F1
#
_cell.length_a   1.000
_cell.length_b   1.000
_cell.length_c   1.000
_cell.angle_alpha   90.00
_cell.angle_beta   90.00
_cell.angle_gamma   90.00
#
_symmetry.space_group_name_H-M   'P 1'
#
loop_
_entity.id
_entity.type
_entity.pdbx_description
1 polymer ?
#
loop_
_entity_poly.entity_id
_entity_poly.type
_entity_poly.pdbx_seq_one_letter_code
_entity_poly.pdbx_strand_id
1 'polypeptide(L)' 'MLAGLSAAAADLGETLDDILPRPNGQIEQRLYQAMRYSTLGDGKRLRPFLVLSSASLFKVSRRSALRVAAAVEMVHSYS' A
#
# COMPACT_ATOMS: atom_id res chain seq x y z
N MET A 1 -18.64 4.34 5.75
CA MET A 1 -17.47 3.58 6.26
C MET A 1 -16.95 2.59 5.22
N LEU A 2 -17.76 1.62 4.75
CA LEU A 2 -17.34 0.62 3.75
C LEU A 2 -16.83 1.21 2.42
N ALA A 3 -17.49 2.25 1.89
CA ALA A 3 -17.04 2.92 0.65
C ALA A 3 -15.67 3.60 0.80
N GLY A 4 -15.38 4.20 1.97
CA GLY A 4 -14.09 4.86 2.23
C GLY A 4 -12.94 3.88 2.40
N LEU A 5 -13.22 2.68 2.93
CA LEU A 5 -12.24 1.59 3.04
C LEU A 5 -11.87 1.04 1.65
N SER A 6 -12.87 0.85 0.77
CA SER A 6 -12.64 0.38 -0.60
C SER A 6 -11.80 1.37 -1.42
N ALA A 7 -12.15 2.67 -1.37
CA ALA A 7 -11.38 3.71 -2.05
C ALA A 7 -9.93 3.82 -1.52
N ALA A 8 -9.74 3.70 -0.21
CA ALA A 8 -8.40 3.67 0.38
C ALA A 8 -7.58 2.46 -0.07
N ALA A 9 -8.22 1.29 -0.22
CA ALA A 9 -7.56 0.08 -0.70
C ALA A 9 -7.14 0.19 -2.18
N ALA A 10 -7.99 0.76 -3.02
CA ALA A 10 -7.69 0.97 -4.44
C ALA A 10 -6.49 1.92 -4.64
N ASP A 11 -6.54 3.13 -4.06
CA ASP A 11 -5.46 4.12 -4.17
C ASP A 11 -4.13 3.59 -3.60
N LEU A 12 -4.21 2.82 -2.51
CA LEU A 12 -3.04 2.16 -1.93
C LEU A 12 -2.48 1.10 -2.87
N GLY A 13 -3.35 0.27 -3.48
CA GLY A 13 -2.95 -0.76 -4.43
C GLY A 13 -2.16 -0.18 -5.60
N GLU A 14 -2.66 0.91 -6.19
CA GLU A 14 -1.94 1.66 -7.23
C GLU A 14 -0.59 2.20 -6.72
N THR A 15 -0.60 2.83 -5.54
CA THR A 15 0.63 3.37 -4.94
C THR A 15 1.67 2.28 -4.68
N LEU A 16 1.26 1.10 -4.22
CA LEU A 16 2.12 -0.05 -3.98
C LEU A 16 2.64 -0.65 -5.29
N ASP A 17 1.78 -0.75 -6.32
CA ASP A 17 2.16 -1.26 -7.64
C ASP A 17 3.30 -0.46 -8.25
N ASP A 18 3.22 0.87 -8.11
CA ASP A 18 4.18 1.84 -8.65
C ASP A 18 5.55 1.79 -7.96
N ILE A 19 5.58 1.53 -6.64
CA ILE A 19 6.80 1.64 -5.84
C ILE A 19 7.49 0.29 -5.61
N LEU A 20 6.77 -0.82 -5.74
CA LEU A 20 7.37 -2.15 -5.59
C LEU A 20 8.21 -2.51 -6.83
N PRO A 21 9.41 -3.07 -6.65
CA PRO A 21 10.28 -3.42 -7.77
C PRO A 21 9.60 -4.39 -8.73
N ARG A 22 9.72 -4.14 -10.04
CA ARG A 22 9.10 -4.97 -11.07
C ARG A 22 10.02 -6.16 -11.41
N PRO A 23 9.48 -7.39 -11.47
CA PRO A 23 10.18 -8.55 -12.02
C PRO A 23 10.62 -8.26 -13.47
N ASN A 24 11.93 -8.30 -13.75
CA ASN A 24 12.50 -7.81 -15.02
C ASN A 24 13.59 -8.74 -15.62
N GLY A 25 13.62 -10.02 -15.24
CA GLY A 25 14.63 -10.97 -15.74
C GLY A 25 15.93 -11.03 -14.95
N GLN A 26 16.11 -10.18 -13.93
CA GLN A 26 17.32 -10.16 -13.08
C GLN A 26 17.32 -11.29 -12.05
N ILE A 27 18.47 -11.51 -11.38
CA ILE A 27 18.65 -12.59 -10.41
C ILE A 27 17.66 -12.50 -9.23
N GLU A 28 17.23 -11.28 -8.87
CA GLU A 28 16.26 -10.98 -7.83
C GLU A 28 14.80 -11.14 -8.27
N GLN A 29 14.51 -11.54 -9.51
CA GLN A 29 13.14 -11.60 -10.05
C GLN A 29 12.20 -12.39 -9.14
N ARG A 30 12.65 -13.55 -8.64
CA ARG A 30 11.85 -14.40 -7.74
C ARG A 30 11.55 -13.70 -6.41
N LEU A 31 12.49 -12.93 -5.88
CA LEU A 31 12.30 -12.12 -4.68
C LEU A 31 11.27 -11.01 -4.95
N TYR A 32 11.37 -10.28 -6.06
CA TYR A 32 10.42 -9.22 -6.40
C TYR A 32 9.00 -9.76 -6.62
N GLN A 33 8.87 -10.93 -7.25
CA GLN A 33 7.59 -11.63 -7.35
C GLN A 33 7.01 -11.96 -5.98
N ALA A 34 7.82 -12.50 -5.06
CA ALA A 34 7.37 -12.83 -3.71
C ALA A 34 6.93 -11.59 -2.90
N MET A 35 7.70 -10.50 -2.98
CA MET A 35 7.36 -9.22 -2.34
C MET A 35 6.02 -8.69 -2.85
N ARG A 36 5.82 -8.68 -4.17
CA ARG A 36 4.58 -8.21 -4.80
C ARG A 36 3.40 -9.11 -4.45
N TYR A 37 3.58 -10.42 -4.46
CA TYR A 37 2.54 -11.37 -4.06
C TYR A 37 2.07 -11.13 -2.61
N SER A 38 3.00 -11.01 -1.67
CA SER A 38 2.67 -10.76 -0.26
C SER A 38 2.04 -9.38 -0.04
N THR A 39 2.55 -8.34 -0.71
CA THR A 39 2.15 -6.95 -0.44
C THR A 39 0.87 -6.53 -1.17
N LEU A 40 0.69 -6.97 -2.42
CA LEU A 40 -0.48 -6.64 -3.27
C LEU A 40 -1.65 -7.62 -3.07
N GLY A 41 -1.48 -8.70 -2.32
CA GLY A 41 -2.55 -9.67 -2.04
C GLY A 41 -3.76 -9.07 -1.31
N ASP A 42 -4.84 -9.85 -1.20
CA ASP A 42 -6.06 -9.38 -0.56
C ASP A 42 -5.88 -9.21 0.95
N GLY A 43 -6.28 -8.04 1.44
CA GLY A 43 -6.27 -7.69 2.86
C GLY A 43 -7.34 -6.67 3.16
N LYS A 44 -7.74 -6.54 4.43
CA LYS A 44 -8.77 -5.56 4.84
C LYS A 44 -8.30 -4.11 4.69
N ARG A 45 -7.00 -3.87 4.46
CA ARG A 45 -6.34 -2.55 4.32
C ARG A 45 -6.74 -1.53 5.39
N LEU A 46 -6.96 -2.01 6.63
CA LEU A 46 -7.43 -1.19 7.74
C LEU A 46 -6.39 -0.16 8.18
N ARG A 47 -5.11 -0.54 8.25
CA ARG A 47 -4.01 0.37 8.64
C ARG A 47 -3.85 1.55 7.65
N PRO A 48 -3.77 1.31 6.32
CA PRO A 48 -3.80 2.36 5.31
C PRO A 48 -4.99 3.30 5.44
N PHE A 49 -6.19 2.75 5.64
CA PHE A 49 -7.40 3.54 5.82
C PHE A 49 -7.32 4.46 7.05
N LEU A 50 -6.78 3.97 8.17
CA LEU A 50 -6.58 4.77 9.38
C LEU A 50 -5.56 5.90 9.16
N VAL A 51 -4.47 5.63 8.44
CA VAL A 51 -3.48 6.66 8.09
C VAL A 51 -4.12 7.74 7.24
N LEU A 52 -4.81 7.37 6.16
CA LEU A 52 -5.46 8.32 5.25
C LEU A 52 -6.57 9.12 5.94
N SER A 53 -7.36 8.47 6.79
CA SER A 53 -8.43 9.14 7.55
C SER A 53 -7.85 10.15 8.54
N SER A 54 -6.79 9.77 9.27
CA SER A 54 -6.11 10.65 10.21
C SER A 54 -5.49 11.85 9.50
N ALA A 55 -4.76 11.62 8.39
CA ALA A 55 -4.18 12.67 7.56
C ALA A 55 -5.24 13.67 7.06
N SER A 56 -6.41 13.18 6.64
CA SER A 56 -7.54 14.01 6.20
C SER A 56 -8.04 14.94 7.31
N LEU A 57 -8.18 14.45 8.55
CA LEU A 57 -8.60 15.26 9.70
C LEU A 57 -7.68 16.46 9.95
N PHE A 58 -6.39 16.31 9.68
CA PHE A 58 -5.38 17.35 9.86
C PHE A 58 -5.01 18.07 8.56
N LYS A 59 -5.78 17.89 7.47
CA LYS A 59 -5.57 18.53 6.16
C LYS A 59 -4.19 18.27 5.56
N VAL A 60 -3.61 17.11 5.84
CA VAL A 60 -2.34 16.66 5.23
C VAL A 60 -2.58 16.27 3.77
N SER A 61 -1.60 16.51 2.90
CA SER A 61 -1.68 16.15 1.48
C SER A 61 -1.99 14.65 1.31
N ARG A 62 -3.00 14.31 0.50
CA ARG A 62 -3.37 12.90 0.23
C ARG A 62 -2.21 12.11 -0.37
N ARG A 63 -1.45 12.72 -1.29
CA ARG A 63 -0.28 12.09 -1.92
C ARG A 63 0.80 11.72 -0.90
N SER A 64 1.08 12.62 0.04
CA SER A 64 2.03 12.35 1.13
C SER A 64 1.52 11.26 2.05
N ALA A 65 0.22 11.29 2.38
CA ALA A 65 -0.41 10.29 3.23
C ALA A 65 -0.43 8.90 2.58
N LEU A 66 -0.62 8.80 1.28
CA LEU A 66 -0.55 7.52 0.53
C LEU A 66 0.84 6.90 0.59
N ARG A 67 1.91 7.71 0.49
CA ARG A 67 3.29 7.23 0.67
C ARG A 67 3.53 6.66 2.06
N VAL A 68 2.99 7.31 3.10
CA VAL A 68 3.09 6.81 4.48
C VAL A 68 2.24 5.56 4.68
N ALA A 69 1.01 5.53 4.15
CA ALA A 69 0.12 4.38 4.21
C ALA A 69 0.76 3.14 3.54
N ALA A 70 1.40 3.33 2.39
CA ALA A 70 2.15 2.28 1.71
C ALA A 70 3.34 1.76 2.55
N ALA A 71 4.11 2.65 3.17
CA ALA A 71 5.21 2.25 4.05
C ALA A 71 4.71 1.43 5.26
N VAL A 72 3.63 1.87 5.91
CA VAL A 72 3.01 1.14 7.03
C VAL A 72 2.52 -0.23 6.58
N GLU A 73 1.90 -0.32 5.40
CA GLU A 73 1.41 -1.59 4.87
C GLU A 73 2.55 -2.54 4.49
N MET A 74 3.67 -2.05 3.96
CA MET A 74 4.84 -2.89 3.68
C MET A 74 5.42 -3.52 4.97
N VAL A 75 5.49 -2.75 6.05
CA VAL A 75 5.91 -3.27 7.37
C VAL A 75 4.91 -4.34 7.87
N HIS A 76 3.62 -4.12 7.63
CA HIS A 76 2.59 -5.10 7.98
C HIS A 76 2.67 -6.38 7.13
N SER A 77 2.91 -6.28 5.82
CA SER A 77 3.00 -7.45 4.94
C SER A 77 4.23 -8.32 5.24
N TYR A 78 5.27 -7.74 5.84
CA TYR A 78 6.44 -8.48 6.31
C TYR A 78 6.19 -9.29 7.59
N SER A 79 5.35 -8.76 8.51
CA SER A 79 5.07 -9.39 9.81
C SER A 79 4.07 -10.52 9.72
#